data_AF-A0A6A4Z5C4-F1
#
_entry.id   AF-A0A6A4Z5C4-F1
#
_cell.length_a   1.000
_cell.length_b   1.000
_cell.length_c   1.000
_cell.angle_alpha   90.00
_cell.angle_beta   90.00
_cell.angle_gamma   90.00
#
_symmetry.space_group_name_H-M   'P 1'
#
loop_
_entity.id
_entity.type
_entity.pdbx_description
1 polymer ?
#
loop_
_entity_poly.entity_id
_entity_poly.type
_entity_poly.pdbx_seq_one_letter_code
_entity_poly.pdbx_strand_id
1 'polypeptide(L)'
;QLHVLWEKLALRFNIVTEQPRRVSPDSLKNKLRKLRTEFVAIQRSLTATGNDEQTTPAKPGYYADMLVAFADLHGLGDIEFGMDRAASASLSEDNQGLDTRAIGEPVSMSSMRDAKRKDEIDMEIQRQRQVRGKKQQPDLAVGLSNLGEALASGLIEAAKLKCSHNSGVDIANRMAKMFDLMQETKASIGKTNEVND
;
A
#
# COMPACT_ATOMS: atom_id res chain seq x y z
N GLN A 1 -22.87 15.57 -24.26
CA GLN A 1 -23.39 14.20 -24.00
C GLN A 1 -22.49 13.41 -23.04
N LEU A 2 -21.18 13.24 -23.32
CA LEU A 2 -20.27 12.46 -22.45
C LEU A 2 -20.13 13.02 -21.02
N HIS A 3 -20.11 14.35 -20.85
CA HIS A 3 -20.03 14.99 -19.54
C HIS A 3 -21.18 14.59 -18.60
N VAL A 4 -22.41 14.62 -19.12
CA VAL A 4 -23.63 14.28 -18.37
C VAL A 4 -23.62 12.81 -17.92
N LEU A 5 -23.05 11.91 -18.73
CA LEU A 5 -22.90 10.51 -18.34
C LEU A 5 -21.96 10.34 -17.15
N TRP A 6 -20.88 11.13 -17.09
CA TRP A 6 -19.95 11.11 -15.95
C TRP A 6 -20.57 11.68 -14.68
N GLU A 7 -21.40 12.71 -14.78
CA GLU A 7 -22.17 13.22 -13.64
C GLU A 7 -23.15 12.18 -13.11
N LYS A 8 -23.92 11.54 -14.01
CA LYS A 8 -24.84 10.46 -13.64
C LYS A 8 -24.12 9.28 -13.00
N LEU A 9 -22.96 8.91 -13.54
CA LEU A 9 -22.14 7.83 -13.00
C LEU A 9 -21.57 8.18 -11.63
N ALA A 10 -21.05 9.40 -11.45
CA ALA A 10 -20.55 9.87 -10.16
C ALA A 10 -21.66 9.90 -9.09
N LEU A 11 -22.86 10.34 -9.46
CA LEU A 11 -24.02 10.31 -8.57
C LEU A 11 -24.38 8.87 -8.16
N ARG A 12 -24.50 7.96 -9.13
CA ARG A 12 -24.77 6.53 -8.87
C ARG A 12 -23.69 5.92 -7.97
N PHE A 13 -22.43 6.20 -8.27
CA PHE A 13 -21.29 5.71 -7.48
C PHE A 13 -21.36 6.18 -6.03
N ASN A 14 -21.62 7.47 -5.80
CA ASN A 14 -21.74 8.03 -4.45
C ASN A 14 -22.90 7.45 -3.64
N ILE A 15 -24.03 7.15 -4.29
CA ILE A 15 -25.19 6.52 -3.65
C ILE A 15 -24.89 5.08 -3.27
N VAL A 16 -24.36 4.29 -4.21
CA VAL A 16 -24.14 2.84 -4.00
C VAL A 16 -23.03 2.56 -3.00
N THR A 17 -21.99 3.40 -2.98
CA THR A 17 -20.80 3.16 -2.16
C THR A 17 -20.79 3.95 -0.84
N GLU A 18 -21.92 4.60 -0.50
CA GLU A 18 -22.11 5.39 0.72
C GLU A 18 -20.91 6.28 1.08
N GLN A 19 -20.33 6.92 0.07
CA GLN A 19 -19.08 7.65 0.26
C GLN A 19 -19.29 8.80 1.24
N PRO A 20 -18.47 8.93 2.29
CA PRO A 20 -18.58 10.03 3.26
C PRO A 20 -18.31 11.40 2.62
N ARG A 21 -17.63 11.42 1.46
CA ARG A 21 -17.49 12.61 0.61
C ARG A 21 -17.96 12.30 -0.80
N ARG A 22 -18.79 13.19 -1.35
CA ARG A 22 -19.21 13.12 -2.75
C ARG A 22 -17.99 13.13 -3.67
N VAL A 23 -17.81 12.04 -4.40
CA VAL A 23 -16.79 11.92 -5.45
C VAL A 23 -17.26 12.72 -6.67
N SER A 24 -16.40 13.61 -7.14
CA SER A 24 -16.67 14.41 -8.35
C SER A 24 -16.45 13.58 -9.63
N PRO A 25 -17.07 13.98 -10.76
CA PRO A 25 -16.88 13.31 -12.05
C PRO A 25 -15.41 13.21 -12.45
N ASP A 26 -14.61 14.25 -12.21
CA ASP A 26 -13.21 14.27 -12.61
C ASP A 26 -12.33 13.41 -11.70
N SER A 27 -12.65 13.36 -10.40
CA SER A 27 -12.01 12.42 -9.47
C SER A 27 -12.26 10.98 -9.92
N LEU A 28 -13.50 10.65 -10.30
CA LEU A 28 -13.86 9.32 -10.78
C LEU A 28 -13.17 8.97 -12.10
N LYS A 29 -13.12 9.90 -13.06
CA LYS A 29 -12.36 9.73 -14.32
C LYS A 29 -10.88 9.47 -14.06
N ASN A 30 -10.26 10.23 -13.15
CA ASN A 30 -8.85 10.10 -12.82
C ASN A 30 -8.56 8.76 -12.14
N LYS A 31 -9.40 8.34 -11.19
CA LYS A 31 -9.32 7.02 -10.58
C LYS A 31 -9.45 5.90 -11.61
N LEU A 32 -10.43 6.00 -12.53
CA LEU A 32 -10.60 5.00 -13.58
C LEU A 32 -9.38 4.92 -14.50
N ARG A 33 -8.81 6.07 -14.89
CA ARG A 33 -7.58 6.10 -15.68
C ARG A 33 -6.43 5.41 -14.96
N LYS A 34 -6.22 5.73 -13.68
CA LYS A 34 -5.18 5.11 -12.86
C LYS A 34 -5.38 3.59 -12.76
N LEU A 35 -6.60 3.15 -12.45
CA LEU A 35 -6.93 1.73 -12.34
C LEU A 35 -6.70 0.99 -13.66
N ARG A 36 -7.07 1.58 -14.80
CA ARG A 36 -6.79 0.99 -16.12
C ARG A 36 -5.30 0.85 -16.37
N THR A 37 -4.50 1.85 -16.04
CA THR A 37 -3.04 1.80 -16.19
C THR A 37 -2.43 0.71 -15.32
N GLU A 38 -2.84 0.63 -14.05
CA GLU A 38 -2.37 -0.40 -13.11
C GLU A 38 -2.80 -1.80 -13.56
N PHE A 39 -4.04 -1.98 -13.98
CA PHE A 39 -4.52 -3.26 -14.51
C PHE A 39 -3.69 -3.73 -15.71
N VAL A 40 -3.42 -2.84 -16.67
CA VAL A 40 -2.57 -3.18 -17.83
C VAL A 40 -1.14 -3.52 -17.40
N ALA A 41 -0.59 -2.82 -16.41
CA ALA A 41 0.72 -3.13 -15.87
C ALA A 41 0.75 -4.53 -15.21
N ILE A 42 -0.26 -4.85 -14.42
CA ILE A 42 -0.42 -6.16 -13.77
C ILE A 42 -0.55 -7.27 -14.82
N GLN A 43 -1.40 -7.08 -15.83
CA GLN A 43 -1.58 -8.05 -16.91
C GLN A 43 -0.26 -8.31 -17.66
N ARG A 44 0.51 -7.27 -17.97
CA ARG A 44 1.84 -7.43 -18.58
C ARG A 44 2.81 -8.18 -17.67
N SER A 45 2.81 -7.89 -16.37
CA SER A 45 3.65 -8.64 -15.43
C SER A 45 3.20 -10.10 -15.28
N LEU A 46 1.90 -10.37 -15.34
CA LEU A 46 1.35 -11.73 -15.27
C LEU A 46 1.84 -12.55 -16.46
N THR A 47 1.68 -12.04 -17.69
CA THR A 47 2.20 -12.69 -18.90
C THR A 47 3.73 -12.85 -18.85
N ALA A 48 4.45 -11.89 -18.26
CA ALA A 48 5.90 -11.96 -18.14
C ALA A 48 6.39 -12.97 -17.07
N THR A 49 5.54 -13.35 -16.12
CA THR A 49 5.90 -14.31 -15.06
C THR A 49 6.02 -15.74 -15.61
N GLY A 50 5.54 -16.00 -16.84
CA GLY A 50 5.64 -17.33 -17.47
C GLY A 50 4.81 -18.41 -16.78
N ASN A 51 3.95 -18.02 -15.84
CA ASN A 51 2.94 -18.89 -15.25
C ASN A 51 1.75 -18.95 -16.21
N ASP A 52 1.94 -19.59 -17.35
CA ASP A 52 0.81 -20.00 -18.16
C ASP A 52 0.00 -21.01 -17.33
N GLU A 53 -1.24 -20.66 -16.98
CA GLU A 53 -2.18 -21.52 -16.25
C GLU A 53 -2.43 -22.88 -16.95
N GLN A 54 -1.89 -23.06 -18.16
CA GLN A 54 -2.09 -24.21 -19.03
C GLN A 54 -1.19 -25.41 -18.72
N THR A 55 -0.16 -25.28 -17.90
CA THR A 55 0.65 -26.43 -17.47
C THR A 55 0.66 -26.54 -15.96
N THR A 56 -0.31 -27.26 -15.39
CA THR A 56 -0.06 -27.93 -14.11
C THR A 56 1.23 -28.74 -14.28
N PRO A 57 2.30 -28.43 -13.54
CA PRO A 57 3.54 -29.18 -13.65
C PRO A 57 3.23 -30.65 -13.40
N ALA A 58 3.77 -31.52 -14.25
CA ALA A 58 3.59 -32.96 -14.10
C ALA A 58 3.96 -33.34 -12.67
N LYS A 59 3.01 -33.98 -11.97
CA LYS A 59 3.23 -34.42 -10.59
C LYS A 59 4.50 -35.26 -10.55
N PRO A 60 5.45 -34.98 -9.64
CA PRO A 60 6.65 -35.80 -9.51
C PRO A 60 6.29 -37.27 -9.29
N GLY A 61 7.13 -38.20 -9.75
CA GLY A 61 6.83 -39.64 -9.67
C GLY A 61 6.54 -40.13 -8.24
N TYR A 62 7.15 -39.49 -7.24
CA TYR A 62 6.95 -39.77 -5.81
C TYR A 62 5.65 -39.19 -5.22
N TYR A 63 4.86 -38.44 -6.00
CA TYR A 63 3.64 -37.78 -5.50
C TYR A 63 2.59 -38.80 -5.01
N ALA A 64 2.45 -39.93 -5.72
CA ALA A 64 1.57 -41.01 -5.28
C ALA A 64 2.07 -41.64 -3.97
N ASP A 65 3.38 -41.86 -3.85
CA ASP A 65 3.99 -42.45 -2.66
C ASP A 65 3.88 -41.52 -1.44
N MET A 66 4.01 -40.20 -1.63
CA MET A 66 3.73 -39.22 -0.57
C MET A 66 2.28 -39.32 -0.12
N LEU A 67 1.32 -39.36 -1.05
CA LEU A 67 -0.09 -39.48 -0.69
C LEU A 67 -0.36 -40.77 0.08
N VAL A 68 0.28 -41.89 -0.27
CA VAL A 68 0.14 -43.14 0.48
C VAL A 68 0.80 -43.04 1.87
N ALA A 69 2.01 -42.47 1.94
CA ALA A 69 2.75 -42.31 3.20
C ALA A 69 2.07 -41.36 4.19
N PHE A 70 1.35 -40.35 3.70
CA PHE A 70 0.64 -39.37 4.53
C PHE A 70 -0.87 -39.60 4.64
N ALA A 71 -1.48 -40.43 3.78
CA ALA A 71 -2.88 -40.84 3.94
C ALA A 71 -3.05 -41.79 5.12
N ASP A 72 -1.99 -42.49 5.52
CA ASP A 72 -1.94 -43.21 6.79
C ASP A 72 -1.76 -42.20 7.95
N LEU A 73 -2.88 -41.57 8.32
CA LEU A 73 -3.00 -40.62 9.43
C LEU A 73 -2.73 -41.23 10.81
N HIS A 74 -2.47 -42.54 10.89
CA HIS A 74 -2.26 -43.25 12.15
C HIS A 74 -0.89 -42.99 12.81
N GLY A 75 0.01 -42.25 12.15
CA GLY A 75 1.35 -41.91 12.66
C GLY A 75 1.64 -40.43 12.92
N LEU A 76 0.82 -39.51 12.41
CA LEU A 76 0.87 -38.10 12.77
C LEU A 76 -0.11 -37.88 13.93
N GLY A 77 0.27 -38.32 15.14
CA GLY A 77 -0.51 -38.03 16.34
C GLY A 77 -0.86 -36.54 16.41
N ASP A 78 -2.08 -36.22 16.85
CA ASP A 78 -2.67 -34.88 16.98
C ASP A 78 -1.68 -33.71 16.82
N ILE A 79 -1.42 -33.28 15.59
CA ILE A 79 -0.68 -32.03 15.35
C ILE A 79 -1.71 -30.91 15.33
N GLU A 80 -2.03 -30.41 16.53
CA GLU A 80 -2.77 -29.16 16.70
C GLU A 80 -1.87 -27.97 16.29
N PHE A 81 -1.95 -27.53 15.03
CA PHE A 81 -1.54 -26.17 14.69
C PHE A 81 -2.76 -25.23 14.80
N GLY A 82 -2.90 -24.64 15.99
CA GLY A 82 -3.62 -23.37 16.18
C GLY A 82 -5.14 -23.39 15.98
N MET A 83 -5.84 -24.40 16.50
CA MET A 83 -7.29 -24.32 16.65
C MET A 83 -7.68 -23.42 17.83
N ASP A 84 -7.96 -22.15 17.56
CA ASP A 84 -8.98 -21.40 18.32
C ASP A 84 -10.29 -21.38 17.51
N ARG A 85 -11.04 -22.46 17.74
CA ARG A 85 -12.49 -22.66 17.70
C ARG A 85 -13.38 -21.46 17.29
N ALA A 86 -14.16 -21.62 16.21
CA ALA A 86 -15.62 -21.46 16.24
C ALA A 86 -16.32 -21.98 14.97
N ALA A 87 -17.04 -23.07 15.16
CA ALA A 87 -18.25 -23.56 14.51
C ALA A 87 -18.86 -22.80 13.29
N SER A 88 -18.96 -23.58 12.20
CA SER A 88 -20.14 -23.79 11.34
C SER A 88 -20.75 -22.60 10.58
N ALA A 89 -20.67 -22.66 9.24
CA ALA A 89 -21.86 -22.88 8.39
C ALA A 89 -21.47 -23.15 6.92
N SER A 90 -21.65 -24.41 6.51
CA SER A 90 -22.26 -24.84 5.24
C SER A 90 -21.86 -24.12 3.95
N LEU A 91 -20.89 -24.70 3.22
CA LEU A 91 -20.80 -24.56 1.76
C LEU A 91 -21.84 -25.49 1.12
N SER A 92 -22.84 -24.93 0.43
CA SER A 92 -23.61 -25.70 -0.56
C SER A 92 -22.98 -25.45 -1.93
N GLU A 93 -22.43 -26.51 -2.50
CA GLU A 93 -22.10 -26.62 -3.92
C GLU A 93 -23.37 -26.62 -4.74
N ASP A 94 -23.42 -25.82 -5.82
CA ASP A 94 -24.20 -26.13 -7.02
C ASP A 94 -23.49 -25.48 -8.22
N ASN A 95 -22.62 -26.28 -8.84
CA ASN A 95 -21.99 -26.03 -10.12
C ASN A 95 -22.93 -26.52 -11.22
N GLN A 96 -23.47 -25.63 -12.07
CA GLN A 96 -23.99 -26.03 -13.39
C GLN A 96 -23.58 -25.04 -14.49
N GLY A 97 -22.63 -25.52 -15.31
CA GLY A 97 -22.55 -25.39 -16.77
C GLY A 97 -22.78 -24.03 -17.42
N LEU A 98 -21.71 -23.41 -17.92
CA LEU A 98 -21.83 -22.40 -18.98
C LEU A 98 -20.99 -22.80 -20.22
N ASP A 99 -21.74 -23.18 -21.24
CA ASP A 99 -21.33 -23.65 -22.57
C ASP A 99 -20.59 -22.55 -23.34
N THR A 100 -19.40 -22.88 -23.85
CA THR A 100 -18.60 -22.04 -24.75
C THR A 100 -19.11 -22.19 -26.19
N ARG A 101 -19.75 -21.15 -26.73
CA ARG A 101 -20.03 -21.06 -28.17
C ARG A 101 -19.44 -19.79 -28.77
N ALA A 102 -18.57 -20.03 -29.74
CA ALA A 102 -17.88 -19.08 -30.59
C ALA A 102 -18.84 -18.13 -31.32
N ILE A 103 -18.51 -16.83 -31.35
CA ILE A 103 -19.04 -15.89 -32.33
C ILE A 103 -17.93 -14.89 -32.73
N GLY A 104 -17.47 -15.04 -33.98
CA GLY A 104 -17.41 -13.95 -34.95
C GLY A 104 -16.31 -12.90 -34.80
N GLU A 105 -15.21 -13.13 -35.50
CA GLU A 105 -14.21 -12.14 -35.92
C GLU A 105 -14.81 -11.16 -36.94
N PRO A 106 -14.60 -9.84 -36.81
CA PRO A 106 -14.63 -8.96 -37.98
C PRO A 106 -13.25 -8.37 -38.28
N VAL A 107 -12.78 -8.68 -39.49
CA VAL A 107 -11.53 -8.24 -40.12
C VAL A 107 -11.38 -6.70 -40.09
N SER A 108 -10.25 -6.25 -39.54
CA SER A 108 -9.90 -4.84 -39.35
C SER A 108 -9.31 -4.21 -40.63
N MET A 109 -10.07 -3.30 -41.26
CA MET A 109 -9.57 -2.37 -42.30
C MET A 109 -9.01 -1.06 -41.69
N SER A 110 -8.04 -1.14 -40.77
CA SER A 110 -7.33 0.07 -40.26
C SER A 110 -5.79 0.04 -40.38
N SER A 111 -5.22 -1.06 -40.86
CA SER A 111 -3.78 -1.40 -40.81
C SER A 111 -2.81 -0.27 -41.24
N MET A 112 -3.12 0.50 -42.30
CA MET A 112 -2.21 1.55 -42.81
C MET A 112 -2.06 2.77 -41.88
N ARG A 113 -3.08 3.10 -41.06
CA ARG A 113 -3.05 4.27 -40.15
C ARG A 113 -2.49 3.95 -38.77
N ASP A 114 -2.43 2.67 -38.42
CA ASP A 114 -1.88 2.20 -37.15
C ASP A 114 -0.37 1.99 -37.25
N ALA A 115 0.14 1.53 -38.40
CA ALA A 115 1.58 1.42 -38.66
C ALA A 115 2.30 2.77 -38.55
N LYS A 116 1.77 3.80 -39.23
CA LYS A 116 2.40 5.14 -39.23
C LYS A 116 2.41 5.82 -37.85
N ARG A 117 1.37 5.59 -37.03
CA ARG A 117 1.33 6.09 -35.63
C ARG A 117 2.25 5.28 -34.72
N LYS A 118 2.41 3.98 -34.97
CA LYS A 118 3.32 3.12 -34.20
C LYS A 118 4.77 3.52 -34.42
N ASP A 119 5.16 3.80 -35.65
CA ASP A 119 6.52 4.24 -35.99
C ASP A 119 6.86 5.60 -35.36
N GLU A 120 5.89 6.52 -35.32
CA GLU A 120 6.03 7.83 -34.66
C GLU A 120 6.17 7.70 -33.13
N ILE A 121 5.39 6.79 -32.52
CA ILE A 121 5.48 6.48 -31.08
C ILE A 121 6.81 5.81 -30.75
N ASP A 122 7.27 4.86 -31.56
CA ASP A 122 8.55 4.17 -31.34
C ASP A 122 9.74 5.13 -31.46
N MET A 123 9.69 6.08 -32.41
CA MET A 123 10.68 7.16 -32.50
C MET A 123 10.71 8.06 -31.26
N GLU A 124 9.54 8.43 -30.72
CA GLU A 124 9.45 9.25 -29.50
C GLU A 124 9.90 8.49 -28.24
N ILE A 125 9.61 7.19 -28.15
CA ILE A 125 10.11 6.31 -27.08
C ILE A 125 11.64 6.23 -27.13
N GLN A 126 12.21 6.05 -28.33
CA GLN A 126 13.66 5.99 -28.52
C GLN A 126 14.33 7.32 -28.11
N ARG A 127 13.72 8.45 -28.48
CA ARG A 127 14.18 9.80 -28.08
C ARG A 127 14.16 9.99 -26.56
N GLN A 128 13.09 9.57 -25.89
CA GLN A 128 12.98 9.66 -24.43
C GLN A 128 13.99 8.76 -23.70
N ARG A 129 14.30 7.58 -24.24
CA ARG A 129 15.34 6.69 -23.70
C ARG A 129 16.73 7.29 -23.80
N GLN A 130 17.07 7.98 -24.91
CA GLN A 130 18.35 8.69 -25.04
C GLN A 130 18.46 9.89 -24.08
N VAL A 131 17.36 10.62 -23.87
CA VAL A 131 17.31 11.73 -22.89
C VAL A 131 17.47 11.21 -21.46
N ARG A 132 16.93 10.03 -21.13
CA ARG A 132 17.05 9.39 -19.82
C ARG A 132 18.38 8.67 -19.60
N GLY A 133 19.04 8.20 -20.67
CA GLY A 133 20.32 7.48 -20.60
C GLY A 133 21.51 8.31 -20.11
N LYS A 134 21.35 9.63 -19.94
CA LYS A 134 22.39 10.51 -19.36
C LYS A 134 22.28 10.70 -17.85
N LYS A 135 21.22 10.21 -17.20
CA LYS A 135 21.18 10.14 -15.74
C LYS A 135 21.76 8.79 -15.34
N GLN A 136 22.96 8.82 -14.76
CA GLN A 136 23.54 7.68 -14.06
C GLN A 136 22.43 6.93 -13.31
N GLN A 137 22.35 5.62 -13.55
CA GLN A 137 21.57 4.73 -12.69
C GLN A 137 21.91 5.10 -11.25
N PRO A 138 20.94 5.47 -10.39
CA PRO A 138 21.26 5.79 -9.01
C PRO A 138 21.92 4.56 -8.41
N ASP A 139 23.17 4.72 -8.00
CA ASP A 139 23.95 3.63 -7.42
C ASP A 139 23.24 3.17 -6.16
N LEU A 140 22.59 2.00 -6.25
CA LEU A 140 21.77 1.43 -5.20
C LEU A 140 22.60 1.22 -3.92
N ALA A 141 23.89 0.94 -4.06
CA ALA A 141 24.80 0.79 -2.91
C ALA A 141 24.97 2.12 -2.16
N VAL A 142 25.14 3.23 -2.88
CA VAL A 142 25.20 4.58 -2.29
C VAL A 142 23.87 4.96 -1.64
N GLY A 143 22.75 4.62 -2.29
CA GLY A 143 21.41 4.85 -1.74
C GLY A 143 21.16 4.11 -0.42
N LEU A 144 21.58 2.85 -0.34
CA LEU A 144 21.46 2.02 0.86
C LEU A 144 22.39 2.50 1.98
N SER A 145 23.63 2.91 1.64
CA SER A 145 24.58 3.48 2.61
C SER A 145 24.03 4.74 3.26
N ASN A 146 23.50 5.67 2.45
CA ASN A 146 22.94 6.93 2.94
C ASN A 146 21.70 6.69 3.83
N LEU A 147 20.87 5.69 3.51
CA LEU A 147 19.74 5.31 4.34
C LEU A 147 20.20 4.76 5.70
N GLY A 148 21.22 3.90 5.72
CA GLY A 148 21.80 3.36 6.95
C GLY A 148 22.36 4.44 7.87
N GLU A 149 23.07 5.42 7.31
CA GLU A 149 23.62 6.55 8.07
C GLU A 149 22.54 7.46 8.65
N ALA A 150 21.51 7.78 7.87
CA ALA A 150 20.38 8.59 8.31
C ALA A 150 19.59 7.89 9.43
N LEU A 151 19.39 6.57 9.30
CA LEU A 151 18.70 5.76 10.31
C LEU A 151 19.50 5.71 11.62
N ALA A 152 20.81 5.46 11.55
CA ALA A 152 21.68 5.41 12.72
C ALA A 152 21.73 6.75 13.46
N SER A 153 21.83 7.86 12.71
CA SER A 153 21.82 9.21 13.26
C SER A 153 20.50 9.53 13.96
N GLY A 154 19.37 9.19 13.33
CA GLY A 154 18.04 9.36 13.91
C GLY A 154 17.84 8.54 15.19
N LEU A 155 18.39 7.32 15.26
CA LEU A 155 18.29 6.48 16.46
C LEU A 155 19.11 7.03 17.64
N ILE A 156 20.32 7.56 17.36
CA ILE A 156 21.17 8.21 18.35
C ILE A 156 20.51 9.49 18.89
N GLU A 157 19.91 10.30 18.01
CA GLU A 157 19.23 11.54 18.38
C GLU A 157 17.97 11.26 19.21
N ALA A 158 17.17 10.25 18.81
CA ALA A 158 16.02 9.81 19.59
C ALA A 158 16.40 9.27 20.98
N ALA A 159 17.53 8.57 21.09
CA ALA A 159 18.04 8.09 22.37
C ALA A 159 18.46 9.26 23.29
N LYS A 160 19.10 10.32 22.75
CA LYS A 160 19.42 11.53 23.51
C LYS A 160 18.16 12.23 24.06
N LEU A 161 17.11 12.31 23.26
CA LEU A 161 15.82 12.87 23.69
C LEU A 161 15.16 12.02 24.79
N LYS A 162 15.25 10.68 24.70
CA LYS A 162 14.68 9.76 25.70
C LYS A 162 15.42 9.81 27.04
N CYS A 163 16.72 10.09 27.04
CA CYS A 163 17.50 10.31 28.27
C CYS A 163 17.22 11.68 28.91
N SER A 164 16.85 12.70 28.12
CA SER A 164 16.54 14.05 28.63
C SER A 164 15.20 14.15 29.38
N HIS A 165 14.28 13.19 29.21
CA HIS A 165 12.93 13.26 29.78
C HIS A 165 12.80 12.66 31.19
N ASN A 166 13.89 12.19 31.80
CA ASN A 166 13.90 11.47 33.08
C ASN A 166 14.81 12.09 34.15
N SER A 167 14.86 13.42 34.21
CA SER A 167 15.43 14.13 35.37
C SER A 167 14.27 14.68 36.19
N GLY A 168 13.61 13.85 37.01
CA GLY A 168 12.61 14.32 37.98
C GLY A 168 13.17 15.40 38.93
N VAL A 169 14.50 15.47 39.03
CA VAL A 169 15.27 16.51 39.72
C VAL A 169 15.07 17.90 39.10
N ASP A 170 14.94 18.03 37.77
CA ASP A 170 14.75 19.33 37.10
C ASP A 170 13.34 19.91 37.30
N ILE A 171 12.31 19.06 37.36
CA ILE A 171 10.94 19.49 37.61
C ILE A 171 10.79 19.93 39.08
N ALA A 172 11.34 19.17 40.02
CA ALA A 172 11.35 19.52 41.43
C ALA A 172 12.08 20.86 41.67
N ASN A 173 13.25 21.07 41.04
CA ASN A 173 13.99 22.32 41.13
C ASN A 173 13.24 23.51 40.49
N ARG A 174 12.51 23.29 39.39
CA ARG A 174 11.65 24.34 38.80
C ARG A 174 10.46 24.68 39.70
N MET A 175 9.81 23.69 40.31
CA MET A 175 8.70 23.93 41.23
C MET A 175 9.16 24.61 42.53
N ALA A 176 10.33 24.24 43.06
CA ALA A 176 10.92 24.90 44.23
C ALA A 176 11.20 26.39 43.96
N LYS A 177 11.84 26.71 42.82
CA LYS A 177 12.10 28.11 42.42
C LYS A 177 10.82 28.93 42.23
N MET A 178 9.77 28.30 41.69
CA MET A 178 8.48 28.96 41.49
C MET A 178 7.73 29.19 42.82
N PHE A 179 7.89 28.28 43.79
CA PHE A 179 7.35 28.43 45.13
C PHE A 179 8.06 29.54 45.91
N ASP A 180 9.39 29.60 45.83
CA ASP A 180 10.18 30.66 46.47
C ASP A 180 9.83 32.05 45.92
N LEU A 181 9.72 32.17 44.59
CA LEU A 181 9.29 33.42 43.94
C LEU A 181 7.88 33.85 44.37
N MET A 182 6.96 32.89 44.54
CA MET A 182 5.59 33.16 44.99
C MET A 182 5.57 33.64 46.45
N GLN A 183 6.38 33.03 47.31
CA GLN A 183 6.53 33.43 48.71
C GLN A 183 7.17 34.83 48.82
N GLU A 184 8.19 35.11 48.02
CA GLU A 184 8.82 36.42 47.95
C GLU A 184 7.85 37.49 47.46
N THR A 185 7.06 37.18 46.42
CA THR A 185 6.01 38.08 45.91
C THR A 185 4.93 38.33 46.97
N LYS A 186 4.51 37.30 47.70
CA LYS A 186 3.54 37.43 48.81
C LYS A 186 4.08 38.30 49.95
N ALA A 187 5.35 38.10 50.32
CA ALA A 187 6.01 38.91 51.34
C ALA A 187 6.21 40.37 50.91
N SER A 188 6.52 40.59 49.63
CA SER A 188 6.63 41.92 49.02
C SER A 188 5.29 42.66 49.07
N ILE A 189 4.19 42.00 48.68
CA ILE A 189 2.83 42.56 48.74
C ILE A 189 2.42 42.89 50.20
N GLY A 190 2.75 42.00 51.15
CA GLY A 190 2.50 42.24 52.57
C GLY A 190 3.22 43.49 53.08
N LYS A 191 4.50 43.65 52.74
CA LYS A 191 5.28 44.84 53.11
C LYS A 191 4.80 46.11 52.44
N THR A 192 4.34 46.07 51.18
CA THR A 192 3.77 47.26 50.52
C THR A 192 2.45 47.70 51.14
N ASN A 193 1.69 46.80 51.76
CA ASN A 193 0.45 47.13 52.43
C ASN A 193 0.67 47.74 53.83
N GLU A 194 1.76 47.40 54.53
CA GLU A 194 2.12 48.04 55.82
C GLU A 194 2.65 49.48 55.69
N VAL A 195 3.05 49.91 54.50
CA VAL A 195 3.58 51.27 54.25
C VAL A 195 2.45 52.27 53.91
N ASN A 196 1.22 51.78 53.73
CA ASN A 196 0.06 52.58 53.31
C ASN A 196 -1.01 52.77 54.39
N ASP A 197 -0.73 52.36 55.63
CA ASP A 197 -1.42 52.80 56.86
C ASP A 197 -0.53 53.80 57.63
#